data_AF-A0A9D1WB08-F1
#
_entry.id   AF-A0A9D1WB08-F1
#
_cell.length_a   1.000
_cell.length_b   1.000
_cell.length_c   1.000
_cell.angle_alpha   90.00
_cell.angle_beta   90.00
_cell.angle_gamma   90.00
#
_symmetry.space_group_name_H-M   'P 1'
#
loop_
_entity.id
_entity.type
_entity.pdbx_description
1 polymer ?
#
loop_
_entity_poly.entity_id
_entity_poly.type
_entity_poly.pdbx_seq_one_letter_code
_entity_poly.pdbx_strand_id
1 'polypeptide(L)'
;LKAVAMVSPALHAAFVDQDLLNSMSLAARSSLANRLNLDASSWSTIVPQLQILSLKKQGLISFSSKVKTDCLSLFMPIDLKFNDDHELVERVFPNNINIVFKKMRVSEIAPKIFYNISEFFKDKLL
;
A
#
# COMPACT_ATOMS: atom_id res chain seq x y z
N LEU A 1 -6.38 3.42 17.80
CA LEU A 1 -6.45 4.40 16.70
C LEU A 1 -7.93 4.65 16.38
N LYS A 2 -8.33 5.91 16.19
CA LYS A 2 -9.72 6.26 15.83
C LYS A 2 -9.93 6.28 14.32
N ALA A 3 -8.92 6.72 13.56
CA ALA A 3 -8.94 6.76 12.11
C ALA A 3 -7.52 6.54 11.54
N VAL A 4 -7.42 6.08 10.30
CA VAL A 4 -6.18 5.91 9.55
C VAL A 4 -6.36 6.40 8.10
N ALA A 5 -5.37 7.10 7.56
CA ALA A 5 -5.34 7.48 6.16
C ALA A 5 -4.07 6.91 5.51
N MET A 6 -4.22 6.25 4.37
CA MET A 6 -3.15 5.54 3.67
C MET A 6 -3.11 5.95 2.21
N VAL A 7 -1.91 6.21 1.71
CA VAL A 7 -1.64 6.45 0.29
C VAL A 7 -0.95 5.22 -0.27
N SER A 8 -1.60 4.57 -1.22
CA SER A 8 -1.14 3.38 -1.94
C SER A 8 -0.53 2.32 -1.00
N PRO A 9 -1.27 1.88 0.05
CA PRO A 9 -0.73 0.98 1.05
C PRO A 9 -0.31 -0.36 0.43
N ALA A 10 0.87 -0.84 0.85
CA ALA A 10 1.36 -2.18 0.58
C ALA A 10 0.93 -3.12 1.72
N LEU A 11 0.07 -4.11 1.44
CA LEU A 11 -0.47 -5.05 2.42
C LEU A 11 -0.03 -6.51 2.17
N HIS A 12 0.00 -6.94 0.91
CA HIS A 12 0.28 -8.31 0.53
C HIS A 12 0.93 -8.42 -0.84
N ALA A 13 0.22 -8.11 -1.92
CA ALA A 13 0.67 -8.31 -3.30
C ALA A 13 1.99 -7.57 -3.56
N ALA A 14 2.12 -6.36 -3.01
CA ALA A 14 3.35 -5.57 -3.02
C ALA A 14 4.63 -6.29 -2.50
N PHE A 15 4.47 -7.35 -1.71
CA PHE A 15 5.56 -8.10 -1.09
C PHE A 15 5.69 -9.56 -1.56
N VAL A 16 4.71 -10.08 -2.32
CA VAL A 16 4.68 -11.50 -2.71
C VAL A 16 4.58 -11.73 -4.21
N ASP A 17 4.10 -10.75 -4.98
CA ASP A 17 3.99 -10.82 -6.43
C ASP A 17 5.39 -10.73 -7.06
N GLN A 18 5.83 -11.81 -7.69
CA GLN A 18 7.16 -11.88 -8.29
C GLN A 18 7.26 -11.03 -9.55
N ASP A 19 6.19 -10.93 -10.34
CA ASP A 19 6.21 -10.14 -11.58
C ASP A 19 6.31 -8.66 -11.26
N LEU A 20 5.56 -8.22 -10.23
CA LEU A 20 5.70 -6.87 -9.68
C LEU A 20 7.13 -6.64 -9.16
N LEU A 21 7.63 -7.50 -8.28
CA LEU A 21 8.94 -7.34 -7.64
C LEU A 21 10.10 -7.36 -8.66
N ASN A 22 10.03 -8.21 -9.68
CA ASN A 22 11.05 -8.32 -10.72
C ASN A 22 10.98 -7.18 -11.74
N SER A 23 9.80 -6.56 -11.94
CA SER A 23 9.64 -5.40 -12.81
C SER A 23 10.10 -4.08 -12.18
N MET A 24 10.38 -4.06 -10.87
CA MET A 24 10.84 -2.86 -10.16
C MET A 24 12.17 -2.32 -10.71
N SER A 25 12.27 -0.98 -10.74
CA SER A 25 13.51 -0.29 -11.11
C SER A 25 14.67 -0.68 -10.17
N LEU A 26 15.91 -0.53 -10.64
CA LEU A 26 17.09 -0.80 -9.81
C LEU A 26 17.06 0.04 -8.53
N ALA A 27 16.66 1.31 -8.61
CA ALA A 27 16.55 2.19 -7.44
C ALA A 27 15.55 1.66 -6.40
N ALA A 28 14.40 1.13 -6.83
CA ALA A 28 13.42 0.54 -5.93
C ALA A 28 13.94 -0.76 -5.28
N ARG A 29 14.57 -1.63 -6.09
CA ARG A 29 15.19 -2.87 -5.60
C ARG A 29 16.33 -2.59 -4.61
N SER A 30 17.21 -1.64 -4.90
CA SER A 30 18.26 -1.18 -3.99
C SER A 30 17.69 -0.60 -2.70
N SER A 31 16.61 0.19 -2.77
CA SER A 31 15.96 0.73 -1.57
C SER A 31 15.42 -0.39 -0.66
N LEU A 32 14.80 -1.42 -1.23
CA LEU A 32 14.31 -2.58 -0.48
C LEU A 32 15.46 -3.42 0.10
N ALA A 33 16.49 -3.70 -0.71
CA ALA A 33 17.67 -4.46 -0.29
C ALA A 33 18.38 -3.79 0.90
N ASN A 34 18.56 -2.46 0.84
CA ASN A 34 19.20 -1.69 1.92
C ASN A 34 18.43 -1.77 3.24
N ARG A 35 17.08 -1.82 3.21
CA ARG A 35 16.27 -1.98 4.43
C ARG A 35 16.45 -3.34 5.10
N LEU A 36 16.91 -4.34 4.35
CA LEU A 36 17.24 -5.66 4.85
C LEU A 36 18.74 -5.84 5.13
N ASN A 37 19.56 -4.78 4.97
CA ASN A 37 21.02 -4.84 5.00
C ASN A 37 21.60 -5.87 3.99
N LEU A 38 20.98 -5.96 2.81
CA LEU A 38 21.39 -6.85 1.73
C LEU A 38 21.74 -6.06 0.47
N ASP A 39 22.47 -6.71 -0.44
CA ASP A 39 22.81 -6.16 -1.75
C ASP A 39 21.73 -6.53 -2.79
N ALA A 40 21.32 -5.55 -3.61
CA ALA A 40 20.31 -5.75 -4.65
C ALA A 40 20.71 -6.78 -5.73
N SER A 41 22.00 -7.05 -5.89
CA SER A 41 22.51 -8.15 -6.73
C SER A 41 22.05 -9.53 -6.25
N SER A 42 21.71 -9.67 -4.96
CA SER A 42 21.16 -10.88 -4.33
C SER A 42 19.62 -10.90 -4.36
N TRP A 43 19.00 -10.35 -5.42
CA TRP A 43 17.54 -10.18 -5.51
C TRP A 43 16.75 -11.48 -5.30
N SER A 44 17.27 -12.60 -5.84
CA SER A 44 16.67 -13.93 -5.66
C SER A 44 16.60 -14.39 -4.20
N THR A 45 17.51 -13.90 -3.34
CA THR A 45 17.53 -14.18 -1.89
C THR A 45 16.71 -13.15 -1.10
N ILE A 46 16.55 -11.93 -1.64
CA ILE A 46 15.77 -10.84 -1.02
C ILE A 46 14.26 -11.08 -1.16
N VAL A 47 13.79 -11.46 -2.35
CA VAL A 47 12.34 -11.61 -2.62
C VAL A 47 11.63 -12.53 -1.61
N PRO A 48 12.16 -13.71 -1.25
CA PRO A 48 11.57 -14.55 -0.20
C PRO A 48 11.47 -13.85 1.17
N GLN A 49 12.45 -13.00 1.52
CA GLN A 49 12.49 -12.30 2.80
C GLN A 49 11.48 -11.15 2.86
N LEU A 50 11.15 -10.52 1.73
CA LEU A 50 10.11 -9.49 1.68
C LEU A 50 8.74 -10.04 2.06
N GLN A 51 8.49 -11.34 1.85
CA GLN A 51 7.20 -11.96 2.13
C GLN A 51 6.79 -11.89 3.61
N ILE A 52 7.75 -11.75 4.54
CA ILE A 52 7.45 -11.57 5.97
C ILE A 52 6.69 -10.27 6.22
N LEU A 53 6.86 -9.26 5.36
CA LEU A 53 6.23 -7.94 5.48
C LEU A 53 4.75 -7.97 5.06
N SER A 54 4.30 -9.04 4.41
CA SER A 54 2.90 -9.19 4.08
C SER A 54 2.06 -9.43 5.34
N LEU A 55 1.12 -8.52 5.60
CA LEU A 55 0.18 -8.64 6.71
C LEU A 55 -0.70 -9.89 6.60
N LYS A 56 -1.01 -10.31 5.36
CA LYS A 56 -1.77 -11.54 5.10
C LYS A 56 -0.97 -12.80 5.43
N LYS A 57 0.32 -12.84 5.09
CA LYS A 57 1.20 -13.97 5.48
C LYS A 57 1.51 -14.00 6.97
N GLN A 58 1.54 -12.83 7.62
CA GLN A 58 1.63 -12.72 9.08
C GLN A 58 0.34 -13.16 9.81
N GLY A 59 -0.77 -13.38 9.09
CA GLY A 59 -2.06 -13.72 9.70
C GLY A 59 -2.75 -12.55 10.39
N LEU A 60 -2.27 -11.31 10.20
CA LEU A 60 -2.84 -10.10 10.79
C LEU A 60 -4.09 -9.63 10.05
N ILE A 61 -4.15 -9.90 8.75
CA ILE A 61 -5.31 -9.62 7.92
C ILE A 61 -5.67 -10.85 7.09
N SER A 62 -6.95 -11.06 6.88
CA SER A 62 -7.50 -12.09 6.01
C SER A 62 -8.75 -11.54 5.32
N PHE A 63 -9.32 -12.32 4.40
CA PHE A 63 -10.59 -11.94 3.77
C PHE A 63 -11.77 -11.84 4.74
N SER A 64 -11.67 -12.42 5.94
CA SER A 64 -12.70 -12.32 6.99
C SER A 64 -12.36 -11.28 8.07
N SER A 65 -11.16 -10.70 8.04
CA SER A 65 -10.77 -9.64 8.97
C SER A 65 -11.65 -8.40 8.77
N LYS A 66 -12.11 -7.83 9.88
CA LYS A 66 -12.89 -6.58 9.89
C LYS A 66 -12.26 -5.60 10.86
N VAL A 67 -11.35 -4.78 10.34
CA VAL A 67 -10.71 -3.71 11.11
C VAL A 67 -11.71 -2.55 11.22
N LYS A 68 -12.25 -2.34 12.42
CA LYS A 68 -13.28 -1.32 12.70
C LYS A 68 -12.75 0.13 12.71
N THR A 69 -11.47 0.34 12.44
CA THR A 69 -10.89 1.69 12.39
C THR A 69 -11.36 2.35 11.11
N ASP A 70 -11.87 3.58 11.20
CA ASP A 70 -12.24 4.34 10.01
C ASP A 70 -11.00 4.54 9.14
N CYS A 71 -11.15 4.28 7.84
CA CYS A 71 -10.04 4.24 6.92
C CYS A 71 -10.29 5.18 5.75
N LEU A 72 -9.28 5.94 5.36
CA LEU A 72 -9.18 6.55 4.04
C LEU A 72 -8.07 5.85 3.29
N SER A 73 -8.37 5.33 2.10
CA SER A 73 -7.34 4.78 1.20
C SER A 73 -7.35 5.53 -0.13
N LEU A 74 -6.16 5.90 -0.57
CA LEU A 74 -5.92 6.74 -1.73
C LEU A 74 -5.01 5.98 -2.69
N PHE A 75 -5.44 5.71 -3.92
CA PHE A 75 -4.66 4.94 -4.90
C PHE A 75 -4.37 5.73 -6.18
N MET A 76 -3.16 5.60 -6.71
CA MET A 76 -2.83 6.13 -8.04
C MET A 76 -3.15 5.09 -9.11
N PRO A 77 -3.51 5.50 -10.35
CA PRO A 77 -3.76 4.57 -11.45
C PRO A 77 -2.64 3.57 -11.70
N ILE A 78 -1.38 3.99 -11.47
CA ILE A 78 -0.21 3.15 -11.71
C ILE A 78 -0.09 2.02 -10.68
N ASP A 79 -0.57 2.24 -9.45
CA ASP A 79 -0.51 1.25 -8.38
C ASP A 79 -1.46 0.09 -8.68
N LEU A 80 -2.63 0.39 -9.25
CA LEU A 80 -3.66 -0.60 -9.56
C LEU A 80 -3.31 -1.55 -10.71
N LYS A 81 -2.25 -1.27 -11.46
CA LYS A 81 -1.87 -2.09 -12.63
C LYS A 81 -1.33 -3.46 -12.21
N PHE A 82 -0.75 -3.56 -11.02
CA PHE A 82 0.01 -4.73 -10.57
C PHE A 82 -0.14 -5.01 -9.07
N ASN A 83 -1.08 -4.33 -8.39
CA ASN A 83 -1.23 -4.43 -6.95
C ASN A 83 -2.69 -4.63 -6.54
N ASP A 84 -3.05 -5.87 -6.25
CA ASP A 84 -4.37 -6.27 -5.74
C ASP A 84 -4.62 -5.86 -4.27
N ASP A 85 -3.65 -5.18 -3.63
CA ASP A 85 -3.82 -4.70 -2.25
C ASP A 85 -4.98 -3.71 -2.12
N HIS A 86 -5.38 -3.05 -3.22
CA HIS A 86 -6.58 -2.20 -3.24
C HIS A 86 -7.84 -2.97 -2.85
N GLU A 87 -8.11 -4.13 -3.46
CA GLU A 87 -9.25 -4.96 -3.09
C GLU A 87 -9.13 -5.49 -1.65
N LEU A 88 -7.91 -5.80 -1.22
CA LEU A 88 -7.67 -6.31 0.14
C LEU A 88 -7.97 -5.24 1.19
N VAL A 89 -7.60 -3.97 0.94
CA VAL A 89 -7.95 -2.84 1.82
C VAL A 89 -9.46 -2.71 1.95
N GLU A 90 -10.20 -2.69 0.83
CA GLU A 90 -11.66 -2.54 0.85
C GLU A 90 -12.36 -3.64 1.66
N ARG A 91 -11.84 -4.87 1.59
CA ARG A 91 -12.41 -6.00 2.35
C ARG A 91 -12.06 -5.97 3.83
N VAL A 92 -10.81 -5.63 4.16
CA VAL A 92 -10.30 -5.63 5.54
C VAL A 92 -10.86 -4.46 6.35
N PHE A 93 -11.10 -3.32 5.71
CA PHE A 93 -11.59 -2.09 6.34
C PHE A 93 -13.03 -1.79 5.89
N PRO A 94 -14.06 -2.32 6.58
CA PRO A 94 -15.47 -2.12 6.20
C PRO A 94 -15.91 -0.65 6.19
N ASN A 95 -15.25 0.23 6.96
CA ASN A 95 -15.53 1.66 7.01
C ASN A 95 -14.56 2.48 6.13
N ASN A 96 -14.02 1.87 5.06
CA ASN A 96 -13.06 2.53 4.19
C ASN A 96 -13.73 3.50 3.21
N ILE A 97 -13.25 4.74 3.19
CA ILE A 97 -13.45 5.68 2.09
C ILE A 97 -12.31 5.43 1.10
N ASN A 98 -12.64 4.87 -0.05
CA ASN A 98 -11.67 4.58 -1.10
C ASN A 98 -11.71 5.67 -2.19
N ILE A 99 -10.56 6.25 -2.52
CA ILE A 99 -10.39 7.20 -3.61
C ILE A 99 -9.32 6.70 -4.57
N VAL A 100 -9.76 6.38 -5.78
CA VAL A 100 -8.87 6.10 -6.90
C VAL A 100 -8.74 7.35 -7.76
N PHE A 101 -7.53 7.89 -7.84
CA PHE A 101 -7.27 9.05 -8.68
C PHE A 101 -7.34 8.67 -10.17
N LYS A 102 -7.76 9.61 -11.02
CA LYS A 102 -7.61 9.48 -12.47
C LYS A 102 -6.17 9.81 -12.87
N LYS A 103 -5.80 9.52 -14.12
CA LYS A 103 -4.50 9.95 -14.66
C LYS A 103 -4.44 11.49 -14.64
N MET A 104 -3.55 12.04 -13.81
CA MET A 104 -3.28 13.47 -13.69
C MET A 104 -1.79 13.72 -13.45
N ARG A 105 -1.36 14.99 -13.53
CA ARG A 105 0.02 15.37 -13.22
C ARG A 105 0.27 15.26 -11.72
N VAL A 106 1.51 14.93 -11.34
CA VAL A 106 1.91 14.82 -9.92
C VAL A 106 1.62 16.11 -9.15
N SER A 107 1.83 17.27 -9.76
CA SER A 107 1.53 18.58 -9.17
C SER A 107 0.04 18.80 -8.88
N GLU A 108 -0.86 18.07 -9.54
CA GLU A 108 -2.31 18.13 -9.31
C GLU A 108 -2.75 17.06 -8.30
N ILE A 109 -2.04 15.92 -8.26
CA ILE A 109 -2.30 14.80 -7.37
C ILE A 109 -1.93 15.14 -5.92
N ALA A 110 -0.70 15.62 -5.70
CA ALA A 110 -0.17 15.78 -4.34
C ALA A 110 -1.03 16.71 -3.47
N PRO A 111 -1.44 17.92 -3.92
CA PRO A 111 -2.32 18.78 -3.13
C PRO A 111 -3.67 18.12 -2.81
N LYS A 112 -4.22 17.36 -3.75
CA LYS A 112 -5.49 16.65 -3.54
C LYS A 112 -5.36 15.53 -2.51
N ILE A 113 -4.25 14.79 -2.50
CA ILE A 113 -3.98 13.78 -1.48
C ILE A 113 -4.04 14.43 -0.09
N PHE A 114 -3.26 15.50 0.11
CA PHE A 114 -3.23 16.19 1.40
C PHE A 114 -4.58 16.79 1.79
N TYR A 115 -5.32 17.36 0.83
CA TYR A 115 -6.68 17.85 1.07
C TYR A 115 -7.61 16.75 1.56
N ASN A 116 -7.67 15.60 0.86
CA ASN A 116 -8.54 14.49 1.26
C ASN A 116 -8.17 13.92 2.62
N ILE A 117 -6.86 13.80 2.91
CA ILE A 117 -6.39 13.36 4.24
C ILE A 117 -6.83 14.34 5.32
N SER A 118 -6.66 15.65 5.08
CA SER A 118 -7.06 16.69 6.04
C SER A 118 -8.56 16.66 6.33
N GLU A 119 -9.40 16.62 5.29
CA GLU A 119 -10.85 16.59 5.45
C GLU A 119 -11.32 15.30 6.14
N PHE A 120 -10.71 14.15 5.82
CA PHE A 120 -11.01 12.90 6.50
C PHE A 120 -10.72 12.95 7.99
N PHE A 121 -9.54 13.44 8.39
CA PHE A 121 -9.22 13.54 9.81
C PHE A 121 -10.04 14.62 10.52
N LYS A 122 -10.42 15.69 9.83
CA LYS A 122 -11.34 16.70 10.36
C LYS A 122 -12.72 16.10 10.65
N ASP A 123 -13.24 15.22 9.80
CA ASP A 123 -14.53 14.54 10.01
C ASP A 123 -14.47 13.48 11.12
N LYS A 124 -13.35 12.74 11.23
CA LYS A 124 -13.25 11.58 12.15
C LYS A 124 -12.67 11.89 13.53
N LEU A 125 -11.91 12.98 13.68
CA LEU A 125 -11.15 13.26 14.90
C LEU A 125 -11.52 14.58 15.58
N LEU A 126 -12.11 15.54 14.87
CA LEU A 126 -12.52 16.85 15.37
C LEU A 126 -14.05 16.93 15.45
#